data_AF-A0A929YVI8-F1
#
_entry.id   AF-A0A929YVI8-F1
#
_cell.length_a   1.000
_cell.length_b   1.000
_cell.length_c   1.000
_cell.angle_alpha   90.00
_cell.angle_beta   90.00
_cell.angle_gamma   90.00
#
_symmetry.space_group_name_H-M   'P 1'
#
loop_
_entity.id
_entity.type
_entity.pdbx_description
1 polymer ?
#
loop_
_entity_poly.entity_id
_entity_poly.type
_entity_poly.pdbx_seq_one_letter_code
_entity_poly.pdbx_strand_id
1 'polypeptide(L)'
;YIKCPFSYYINYGINPQVRKNEKLDNLKSGNIMHKYMEEFSKEILQNDTILSLDTKEKIDDFVEKIYSKEDFFEKNVKLVTDSSKRQMNIVNKLKKISKKATNIIIEQKKSSSFKTVYSEKEIKYDLDDILFSGKIDRVDEVEKDGKEYVQIIDYKSSVKSISFEDIYNGLNIQMLFYLYVLSQEDKNPYGVLYFPMLDKKVEINDDIEDLEEKLRETMKMNGIFLDDLSLLKAFENDIDSYSKYTNASIKKDKVSEECSVTNDEMKKLLKKVVDIIRENTHKMLDGNIIPSPMGDSTCVYCDYKNICKFDESIEGFEKKKIEKLRPRAKKQDFFEKIEEKREV
;
A
#
# COMPACT_ATOMS: atom_id res chain seq x y z
N TYR A 1 11.18 9.61 10.07
CA TYR A 1 12.29 10.55 9.90
C TYR A 1 12.02 11.61 8.84
N ILE A 2 11.81 11.23 7.56
CA ILE A 2 11.65 12.15 6.41
C ILE A 2 10.69 13.34 6.63
N LYS A 3 9.55 13.14 7.31
CA LYS A 3 8.58 14.21 7.61
C LYS A 3 9.11 15.24 8.60
N CYS A 4 9.87 14.83 9.61
CA CYS A 4 10.49 15.68 10.62
C CYS A 4 11.49 14.85 11.44
N PRO A 5 12.81 15.19 11.44
CA PRO A 5 13.83 14.48 12.22
C PRO A 5 13.54 14.48 13.72
N PHE A 6 13.20 15.63 14.30
CA PHE A 6 12.89 15.76 15.72
C PHE A 6 11.73 14.87 16.15
N SER A 7 10.62 14.87 15.40
CA SER A 7 9.45 14.02 15.70
C SER A 7 9.81 12.53 15.68
N TYR A 8 10.69 12.12 14.75
CA TYR A 8 11.21 10.76 14.73
C TYR A 8 12.06 10.44 15.96
N TYR A 9 12.97 11.34 16.34
CA TYR A 9 13.81 11.16 17.53
C TYR A 9 12.98 11.04 18.81
N ILE A 10 11.94 11.85 19.00
CA ILE A 10 11.07 11.72 20.17
C ILE A 10 10.33 10.37 20.13
N ASN A 11 9.73 9.99 19.00
CA ASN A 11 8.99 8.73 18.86
C ASN A 11 9.86 7.48 19.13
N TYR A 12 11.05 7.42 18.53
CA TYR A 12 11.83 6.18 18.45
C TYR A 12 13.11 6.21 19.27
N GLY A 13 13.71 7.39 19.47
CA GLY A 13 14.90 7.56 20.30
C GLY A 13 14.55 7.69 21.79
N ILE A 14 13.69 8.64 22.14
CA ILE A 14 13.21 8.80 23.52
C ILE A 14 12.11 7.80 23.86
N ASN A 15 11.19 7.56 22.92
CA ASN A 15 10.05 6.65 23.06
C ASN A 15 9.21 6.89 24.34
N PRO A 16 8.68 8.11 24.54
CA PRO A 16 7.91 8.43 25.73
C PRO A 16 6.59 7.65 25.76
N GLN A 17 6.20 7.19 26.95
CA GLN A 17 4.92 6.52 27.14
C GLN A 17 3.75 7.51 26.96
N VAL A 18 3.03 7.39 25.86
CA VAL A 18 1.85 8.22 25.57
C VAL A 18 0.68 7.75 26.43
N ARG A 19 -0.02 8.68 27.09
CA ARG A 19 -1.26 8.38 27.82
C ARG A 19 -2.33 7.90 26.84
N LYS A 20 -2.75 6.65 26.95
CA LYS A 20 -3.81 6.07 26.11
C LYS A 20 -5.15 6.73 26.44
N ASN A 21 -5.65 7.58 25.54
CA ASN A 21 -7.03 8.02 25.57
C ASN A 21 -7.90 6.91 24.95
N GLU A 22 -8.93 6.45 25.65
CA GLU A 22 -9.85 5.40 25.21
C GLU A 22 -10.81 5.84 24.10
N LYS A 23 -10.32 6.48 23.05
CA LYS A 23 -11.12 6.70 21.84
C LYS A 23 -11.07 5.43 20.98
N LEU A 24 -12.23 4.86 20.72
CA LEU A 24 -12.46 3.82 19.70
C LEU A 24 -12.21 4.46 18.32
N ASP A 25 -10.95 4.51 17.91
CA ASP A 25 -10.50 5.20 16.70
C ASP A 25 -10.48 4.28 15.48
N ASN A 26 -10.62 4.87 14.29
CA ASN A 26 -10.63 4.20 12.97
C ASN A 26 -9.48 3.19 12.75
N LEU A 27 -8.38 3.34 13.50
CA LEU A 27 -7.25 2.40 13.56
C LEU A 27 -7.69 0.95 13.91
N LYS A 28 -8.71 0.77 14.74
CA LYS A 28 -9.21 -0.58 15.11
C LYS A 28 -9.88 -1.28 13.94
N SER A 29 -10.63 -0.56 13.11
CA SER A 29 -11.27 -1.11 11.91
C SER A 29 -10.25 -1.52 10.86
N GLY A 30 -9.21 -0.69 10.66
CA GLY A 30 -8.11 -1.02 9.75
C GLY A 30 -7.41 -2.31 10.14
N ASN A 31 -7.10 -2.49 11.43
CA ASN A 31 -6.46 -3.70 11.93
C ASN A 31 -7.32 -4.96 11.75
N ILE A 32 -8.64 -4.87 11.97
CA ILE A 32 -9.56 -6.00 11.74
C ILE A 32 -9.58 -6.39 10.25
N MET A 33 -9.62 -5.40 9.36
CA MET A 33 -9.65 -5.65 7.91
C MET A 33 -8.34 -6.23 7.41
N HIS A 34 -7.20 -5.68 7.86
CA HIS A 34 -5.88 -6.23 7.55
C HIS A 34 -5.75 -7.67 8.06
N LYS A 35 -6.19 -7.94 9.29
CA LYS A 35 -6.19 -9.31 9.85
C LYS A 35 -7.07 -10.28 9.05
N TYR A 36 -8.25 -9.84 8.62
CA TYR A 36 -9.08 -10.64 7.73
C TYR A 36 -8.35 -10.99 6.43
N MET A 37 -7.69 -10.00 5.81
CA MET A 37 -6.96 -10.21 4.56
C MET A 37 -5.72 -11.07 4.72
N GLU A 38 -5.02 -11.00 5.85
CA GLU A 38 -3.96 -11.93 6.21
C GLU A 38 -4.50 -13.37 6.22
N GLU A 39 -5.59 -13.62 6.95
CA GLU A 39 -6.19 -14.96 7.05
C GLU A 39 -6.68 -15.45 5.68
N PHE A 40 -7.34 -14.58 4.91
CA PHE A 40 -7.80 -14.92 3.56
C PHE A 40 -6.63 -15.19 2.60
N SER A 41 -5.55 -14.41 2.65
CA SER A 41 -4.37 -14.61 1.79
C SER A 41 -3.64 -15.91 2.12
N LYS A 42 -3.62 -16.33 3.40
CA LYS A 42 -3.12 -17.66 3.79
C LYS A 42 -3.97 -18.79 3.21
N GLU A 43 -5.29 -18.65 3.23
CA GLU A 43 -6.19 -19.64 2.62
C GLU A 43 -5.97 -19.71 1.10
N ILE A 44 -5.72 -18.58 0.42
CA ILE A 44 -5.35 -18.57 -1.02
C ILE A 44 -4.06 -19.37 -1.27
N LEU A 45 -3.06 -19.22 -0.39
CA LEU A 45 -1.76 -19.87 -0.53
C LEU A 45 -1.83 -21.38 -0.26
N GLN A 46 -2.67 -21.80 0.69
CA GLN A 46 -2.69 -23.17 1.21
C GLN A 46 -3.78 -24.06 0.60
N ASN A 47 -4.80 -23.48 -0.04
CA ASN A 47 -5.96 -24.21 -0.50
C ASN A 47 -6.34 -23.89 -1.94
N ASP A 48 -6.03 -24.81 -2.84
CA ASP A 48 -6.36 -24.73 -4.26
C ASP A 48 -7.89 -24.62 -4.52
N THR A 49 -8.72 -25.06 -3.56
CA THR A 49 -10.18 -24.97 -3.70
C THR A 49 -10.72 -23.57 -3.43
N ILE A 50 -9.91 -22.59 -3.02
CA ILE A 50 -10.37 -21.21 -2.80
C ILE A 50 -11.04 -20.63 -4.06
N LEU A 51 -10.58 -21.04 -5.25
CA LEU A 51 -11.13 -20.60 -6.53
C LEU A 51 -12.51 -21.24 -6.83
N SER A 52 -12.91 -22.27 -6.09
CA SER A 52 -14.24 -22.90 -6.19
C SER A 52 -15.34 -22.16 -5.44
N LEU A 53 -15.00 -21.06 -4.74
CA LEU A 53 -15.96 -20.10 -4.21
C LEU A 53 -16.53 -19.29 -5.39
N ASP A 54 -17.56 -19.84 -6.02
CA ASP A 54 -18.21 -19.34 -7.23
C ASP A 54 -19.62 -18.77 -6.97
N THR A 55 -20.16 -18.97 -5.77
CA THR A 55 -21.44 -18.41 -5.35
C THR A 55 -21.28 -17.46 -4.18
N LYS A 56 -22.19 -16.50 -4.10
CA LYS A 56 -22.29 -15.55 -2.99
C LYS A 56 -22.43 -16.26 -1.63
N GLU A 57 -23.20 -17.35 -1.58
CA GLU A 57 -23.39 -18.14 -0.36
C GLU A 57 -22.08 -18.76 0.14
N LYS A 58 -21.31 -19.38 -0.77
CA LYS A 58 -20.00 -19.94 -0.43
C LYS A 58 -19.02 -18.87 0.08
N ILE A 59 -19.00 -17.70 -0.58
CA ILE A 59 -18.16 -16.57 -0.16
C ILE A 59 -18.60 -16.07 1.22
N ASP A 60 -19.91 -15.93 1.44
CA ASP A 60 -20.46 -15.48 2.71
C ASP A 60 -20.09 -16.43 3.84
N ASP A 61 -20.31 -17.74 3.65
CA ASP A 61 -19.95 -18.77 4.63
C ASP A 61 -18.44 -18.79 4.93
N PHE A 62 -17.61 -18.63 3.89
CA PHE A 62 -16.16 -18.56 4.03
C PHE A 62 -15.74 -17.33 4.87
N VAL A 63 -16.32 -16.15 4.59
CA VAL A 63 -16.03 -14.93 5.36
C VAL A 63 -16.47 -15.14 6.81
N GLU A 64 -17.68 -15.64 7.05
CA GLU A 64 -18.19 -15.89 8.41
C GLU A 64 -17.32 -16.90 9.16
N LYS A 65 -16.79 -17.92 8.49
CA LYS A 65 -15.85 -18.89 9.07
C LYS A 65 -14.57 -18.22 9.56
N ILE A 66 -13.97 -17.30 8.80
CA ILE A 66 -12.76 -16.57 9.23
C ILE A 66 -13.04 -15.72 10.47
N TYR A 67 -14.14 -14.96 10.46
CA TYR A 67 -14.52 -14.10 11.59
C TYR A 67 -14.93 -14.88 12.85
N SER A 68 -15.32 -16.15 12.71
CA SER A 68 -15.71 -17.03 13.82
C SER A 68 -14.54 -17.76 14.47
N LYS A 69 -13.30 -17.64 13.95
CA LYS A 69 -12.11 -18.21 14.61
C LYS A 69 -11.93 -17.54 15.98
N GLU A 70 -11.74 -18.32 17.05
CA GLU A 70 -11.65 -17.83 18.45
C GLU A 70 -10.60 -16.71 18.59
N ASP A 71 -9.42 -16.91 18.02
CA ASP A 71 -8.30 -15.96 18.07
C ASP A 71 -8.47 -14.70 17.20
N PHE A 72 -9.51 -14.60 16.36
CA PHE A 72 -9.62 -13.52 15.37
C PHE A 72 -9.70 -12.13 16.04
N PHE A 73 -10.47 -12.02 17.11
CA PHE A 73 -10.65 -10.77 17.84
C PHE A 73 -9.71 -10.63 19.05
N GLU A 74 -9.32 -11.72 19.70
CA GLU A 74 -8.62 -11.71 20.99
C GLU A 74 -7.24 -11.01 20.96
N LYS A 75 -6.47 -11.17 19.87
CA LYS A 75 -5.10 -10.63 19.77
C LYS A 75 -5.02 -9.18 19.29
N ASN A 76 -6.02 -8.71 18.55
CA ASN A 76 -5.94 -7.44 17.82
C ASN A 76 -7.02 -6.43 18.21
N VAL A 77 -8.03 -6.88 18.94
CA VAL A 77 -9.13 -6.06 19.39
C VAL A 77 -9.34 -6.40 20.86
N LYS A 78 -8.89 -5.53 21.77
CA LYS A 78 -9.62 -5.39 23.04
C LYS A 78 -11.02 -4.90 22.66
N LEU A 79 -11.86 -5.82 22.22
CA LEU A 79 -13.30 -5.71 22.34
C LEU A 79 -13.45 -5.64 23.84
N VAL A 80 -13.59 -4.42 24.36
CA VAL A 80 -14.13 -4.24 25.70
C VAL A 80 -15.41 -5.04 25.66
N THR A 81 -15.39 -6.15 26.40
CA THR A 81 -16.46 -7.13 26.54
C THR A 81 -17.68 -6.39 27.07
N ASP A 82 -18.42 -5.75 26.17
CA ASP A 82 -19.76 -5.24 26.37
C ASP A 82 -20.36 -4.82 25.02
N SER A 83 -20.99 -5.80 24.36
CA SER A 83 -22.40 -5.82 23.96
C SER A 83 -23.09 -4.52 23.48
N SER A 84 -22.37 -3.51 22.99
CA SER A 84 -23.00 -2.33 22.40
C SER A 84 -23.40 -2.63 20.95
N LYS A 85 -24.69 -2.45 20.61
CA LYS A 85 -25.23 -2.56 19.24
C LYS A 85 -24.37 -1.85 18.19
N ARG A 86 -23.69 -0.76 18.59
CA ARG A 86 -22.74 -0.01 17.78
C ARG A 86 -21.53 -0.86 17.32
N GLN A 87 -20.90 -1.63 18.20
CA GLN A 87 -19.76 -2.48 17.84
C GLN A 87 -20.19 -3.60 16.90
N MET A 88 -21.34 -4.23 17.18
CA MET A 88 -21.90 -5.26 16.30
C MET A 88 -22.19 -4.70 14.90
N ASN A 89 -22.71 -3.47 14.81
CA ASN A 89 -22.92 -2.78 13.54
C ASN A 89 -21.60 -2.52 12.79
N ILE A 90 -20.52 -2.17 13.51
CA ILE A 90 -19.20 -2.00 12.90
C ILE A 90 -18.70 -3.33 12.36
N VAL A 91 -18.71 -4.41 13.15
CA VAL A 91 -18.28 -5.75 12.69
C VAL A 91 -19.09 -6.21 11.49
N ASN A 92 -20.42 -6.06 11.51
CA ASN A 92 -21.28 -6.40 10.39
C ASN A 92 -20.95 -5.59 9.14
N LYS A 93 -20.58 -4.31 9.30
CA LYS A 93 -20.10 -3.47 8.20
C LYS A 93 -18.78 -4.01 7.64
N LEU A 94 -17.82 -4.36 8.51
CA LEU A 94 -16.53 -4.93 8.09
C LEU A 94 -16.73 -6.26 7.35
N LYS A 95 -17.57 -7.17 7.85
CA LYS A 95 -17.93 -8.42 7.17
C LYS A 95 -18.47 -8.18 5.76
N LYS A 96 -19.34 -7.17 5.57
CA LYS A 96 -19.85 -6.79 4.23
C LYS A 96 -18.72 -6.34 3.29
N ILE A 97 -17.76 -5.57 3.78
CA ILE A 97 -16.59 -5.16 2.98
C ILE A 97 -15.74 -6.38 2.65
N SER A 98 -15.48 -7.25 3.62
CA SER A 98 -14.70 -8.48 3.47
C SER A 98 -15.31 -9.43 2.43
N LYS A 99 -16.62 -9.63 2.44
CA LYS A 99 -17.36 -10.41 1.41
C LYS A 99 -17.12 -9.86 0.00
N LYS A 100 -17.24 -8.53 -0.17
CA LYS A 100 -16.99 -7.86 -1.45
C LYS A 100 -15.53 -8.01 -1.89
N ALA A 101 -14.58 -7.76 -0.98
CA ALA A 101 -13.15 -7.87 -1.25
C ALA A 101 -12.76 -9.30 -1.65
N THR A 102 -13.28 -10.31 -0.95
CA THR A 102 -13.08 -11.72 -1.27
C THR A 102 -13.62 -12.05 -2.66
N ASN A 103 -14.85 -11.64 -2.99
CA ASN A 103 -15.39 -11.84 -4.32
C ASN A 103 -14.49 -11.24 -5.42
N ILE A 104 -14.09 -9.98 -5.27
CA ILE A 104 -13.24 -9.29 -6.27
C ILE A 104 -11.90 -10.00 -6.44
N ILE A 105 -11.25 -10.40 -5.35
CA ILE A 105 -9.94 -11.06 -5.40
C ILE A 105 -10.04 -12.47 -5.99
N ILE A 106 -11.10 -13.22 -5.68
CA ILE A 106 -11.29 -14.55 -6.26
C ILE A 106 -11.52 -14.45 -7.76
N GLU A 107 -12.39 -13.52 -8.20
CA GLU A 107 -12.61 -13.28 -9.62
C GLU A 107 -11.32 -12.82 -10.31
N GLN A 108 -10.55 -11.92 -9.70
CA GLN A 108 -9.24 -11.51 -10.22
C GLN A 108 -8.29 -12.70 -10.33
N LYS A 109 -8.24 -13.59 -9.34
CA LYS A 109 -7.36 -14.76 -9.37
C LYS A 109 -7.78 -15.78 -10.44
N LYS A 110 -9.08 -15.97 -10.67
CA LYS A 110 -9.58 -16.81 -11.77
C LYS A 110 -9.18 -16.27 -13.14
N SER A 111 -9.10 -14.95 -13.28
CA SER A 111 -8.64 -14.29 -14.51
C SER A 111 -7.15 -13.96 -14.52
N SER A 112 -6.35 -14.43 -13.56
CA SER A 112 -4.94 -14.06 -13.46
C SER A 112 -4.01 -15.26 -13.58
N SER A 113 -2.91 -15.06 -14.29
CA SER A 113 -1.77 -15.98 -14.31
C SER A 113 -0.81 -15.75 -13.14
N PHE A 114 -0.94 -14.66 -12.38
CA PHE A 114 -0.14 -14.39 -11.19
C PHE A 114 -0.55 -15.28 -10.02
N LYS A 115 0.42 -16.02 -9.47
CA LYS A 115 0.23 -16.91 -8.32
C LYS A 115 0.70 -16.24 -7.05
N THR A 116 -0.09 -16.38 -5.99
CA THR A 116 0.36 -15.92 -4.66
C THR A 116 1.38 -16.91 -4.15
N VAL A 117 2.58 -16.42 -3.85
CA VAL A 117 3.71 -17.22 -3.37
C VAL A 117 4.01 -16.97 -1.90
N TYR A 118 3.63 -15.78 -1.40
CA TYR A 118 3.74 -15.45 0.01
C TYR A 118 2.54 -14.63 0.47
N SER A 119 2.13 -14.89 1.72
CA SER A 119 1.32 -14.00 2.52
C SER A 119 2.13 -13.65 3.76
N GLU A 120 2.12 -12.39 4.16
CA GLU A 120 2.81 -11.92 5.36
C GLU A 120 4.34 -12.19 5.33
N LYS A 121 4.98 -12.03 4.16
CA LYS A 121 6.42 -12.29 3.97
C LYS A 121 7.23 -11.34 4.82
N GLU A 122 7.93 -11.87 5.81
CA GLU A 122 8.97 -11.12 6.52
C GLU A 122 10.16 -10.90 5.59
N ILE A 123 10.65 -9.67 5.55
CA ILE A 123 11.86 -9.33 4.83
C ILE A 123 12.88 -8.74 5.79
N LYS A 124 14.15 -9.08 5.54
CA LYS A 124 15.32 -8.51 6.19
C LYS A 124 16.31 -8.16 5.09
N TYR A 125 16.74 -6.91 5.05
CA TYR A 125 17.65 -6.43 4.03
C TYR A 125 18.69 -5.53 4.67
N ASP A 126 19.96 -5.85 4.44
CA ASP A 126 21.07 -5.01 4.85
C ASP A 126 21.34 -3.96 3.78
N LEU A 127 21.20 -2.69 4.15
CA LEU A 127 21.55 -1.57 3.31
C LEU A 127 22.58 -0.71 4.05
N ASP A 128 23.84 -0.83 3.64
CA ASP A 128 24.98 -0.08 4.17
C ASP A 128 25.16 -0.26 5.70
N ASP A 129 25.17 -1.52 6.16
CA ASP A 129 25.27 -1.93 7.57
C ASP A 129 24.07 -1.53 8.43
N ILE A 130 22.98 -1.08 7.81
CA ILE A 130 21.69 -0.87 8.47
C ILE A 130 20.73 -1.99 8.06
N LEU A 131 20.31 -2.77 9.05
CA LEU A 131 19.31 -3.82 8.86
C LEU A 131 17.91 -3.22 8.80
N PHE A 132 17.29 -3.27 7.62
CA PHE A 132 15.87 -2.99 7.42
C PHE A 132 15.07 -4.27 7.57
N SER A 133 14.09 -4.26 8.47
CA SER A 133 13.10 -5.33 8.59
C SER A 133 11.70 -4.83 8.26
N GLY A 134 10.90 -5.67 7.62
CA GLY A 134 9.55 -5.34 7.25
C GLY A 134 8.70 -6.58 7.01
N LYS A 135 7.42 -6.34 6.71
CA LYS A 135 6.47 -7.39 6.40
C LYS A 135 5.66 -6.98 5.18
N ILE A 136 5.57 -7.87 4.21
CA ILE A 136 4.82 -7.68 2.98
C ILE A 136 3.51 -8.46 3.09
N ASP A 137 2.37 -7.78 2.97
CA ASP A 137 1.04 -8.41 3.10
C ASP A 137 0.85 -9.59 2.12
N ARG A 138 1.15 -9.37 0.83
CA ARG A 138 1.03 -10.39 -0.22
C ARG A 138 2.06 -10.18 -1.32
N VAL A 139 2.67 -11.28 -1.75
CA VAL A 139 3.58 -11.34 -2.90
C VAL A 139 3.00 -12.29 -3.94
N ASP A 140 2.87 -11.79 -5.16
CA ASP A 140 2.42 -12.54 -6.32
C ASP A 140 3.53 -12.62 -7.37
N GLU A 141 3.66 -13.78 -8.02
CA GLU A 141 4.67 -14.04 -9.03
C GLU A 141 4.05 -14.61 -10.32
N VAL A 142 4.69 -14.31 -11.44
CA VAL A 142 4.37 -14.91 -12.75
C VAL A 142 5.65 -15.17 -13.53
N GLU A 143 5.72 -16.31 -14.18
CA GLU A 143 6.77 -16.60 -15.16
C GLU A 143 6.28 -16.18 -16.55
N LYS A 144 7.08 -15.36 -17.24
CA LYS A 144 6.80 -14.93 -18.60
C LYS A 144 8.10 -14.86 -19.40
N ASP A 145 8.14 -15.54 -20.55
CA ASP A 145 9.29 -15.56 -21.45
C ASP A 145 10.62 -15.94 -20.75
N GLY A 146 10.56 -16.94 -19.86
CA GLY A 146 11.71 -17.43 -19.09
C GLY A 146 12.20 -16.48 -18.00
N LYS A 147 11.40 -15.47 -17.64
CA LYS A 147 11.70 -14.51 -16.56
C LYS A 147 10.62 -14.58 -15.50
N GLU A 148 11.04 -14.65 -14.24
CA GLU A 148 10.14 -14.50 -13.10
C GLU A 148 9.91 -13.03 -12.80
N TYR A 149 8.65 -12.64 -12.73
CA TYR A 149 8.21 -11.30 -12.37
C TYR A 149 7.48 -11.33 -11.04
N VAL A 150 7.72 -10.31 -10.22
CA VAL A 150 7.17 -10.20 -8.87
C VAL A 150 6.39 -8.91 -8.67
N GLN A 151 5.27 -9.01 -7.98
CA GLN A 151 4.50 -7.86 -7.53
C GLN A 151 4.12 -7.98 -6.07
N ILE A 152 3.88 -6.82 -5.47
CA ILE A 152 3.47 -6.71 -4.07
C ILE A 152 2.09 -6.08 -4.00
N ILE A 153 1.23 -6.67 -3.19
CA ILE A 153 -0.11 -6.15 -2.90
C ILE A 153 -0.19 -5.83 -1.41
N ASP A 154 -0.65 -4.63 -1.07
CA ASP A 154 -0.86 -4.17 0.30
C ASP A 154 -2.32 -3.79 0.50
N TYR A 155 -2.91 -4.23 1.62
CA TYR A 155 -4.33 -4.04 1.91
C TYR A 155 -4.55 -2.79 2.76
N LYS A 156 -5.37 -1.85 2.28
CA LYS A 156 -5.64 -0.58 2.98
C LYS A 156 -7.13 -0.35 3.21
N SER A 157 -7.47 0.14 4.40
CA SER A 157 -8.84 0.57 4.73
C SER A 157 -9.25 1.91 4.10
N SER A 158 -8.38 2.51 3.28
CA SER A 158 -8.61 3.76 2.56
C SER A 158 -8.02 3.67 1.16
N VAL A 159 -8.52 4.49 0.23
CA VAL A 159 -7.86 4.66 -1.07
C VAL A 159 -6.46 5.22 -0.80
N LYS A 160 -5.45 4.54 -1.34
CA LYS A 160 -4.08 5.03 -1.35
C LYS A 160 -3.58 4.92 -2.78
N SER A 161 -3.06 6.02 -3.30
CA SER A 161 -2.39 6.05 -4.60
C SER A 161 -0.88 6.25 -4.39
N ILE A 162 -0.12 5.85 -5.39
CA ILE A 162 1.30 6.18 -5.47
C ILE A 162 1.42 7.46 -6.29
N SER A 163 2.18 8.42 -5.78
CA SER A 163 2.43 9.70 -6.43
C SER A 163 3.93 9.86 -6.66
N PHE A 164 4.35 10.15 -7.89
CA PHE A 164 5.75 10.48 -8.18
C PHE A 164 6.25 11.68 -7.36
N GLU A 165 5.37 12.64 -7.04
CA GLU A 165 5.71 13.78 -6.18
C GLU A 165 5.96 13.34 -4.73
N ASP A 166 5.13 12.44 -4.20
CA ASP A 166 5.35 11.86 -2.87
C ASP A 166 6.68 11.13 -2.83
N ILE A 167 6.92 10.26 -3.81
CA ILE A 167 8.15 9.48 -3.91
C ILE A 167 9.38 10.38 -3.99
N TYR A 168 9.34 11.43 -4.82
CA TYR A 168 10.46 12.37 -4.97
C TYR A 168 10.84 13.01 -3.65
N ASN A 169 9.84 13.31 -2.81
CA ASN A 169 10.03 13.89 -1.50
C ASN A 169 10.27 12.84 -0.38
N GLY A 170 10.33 11.54 -0.73
CA GLY A 170 10.58 10.43 0.18
C GLY A 170 9.36 9.95 0.97
N LEU A 171 8.15 10.28 0.51
CA LEU A 171 6.89 9.82 1.08
C LEU A 171 6.40 8.57 0.34
N ASN A 172 5.67 7.70 1.05
CA ASN A 172 5.02 6.52 0.49
C ASN A 172 5.96 5.53 -0.25
N ILE A 173 7.26 5.54 0.06
CA ILE A 173 8.29 4.74 -0.61
C ILE A 173 8.41 3.29 -0.14
N GLN A 174 7.71 2.90 0.94
CA GLN A 174 7.83 1.58 1.57
C GLN A 174 7.62 0.41 0.59
N MET A 175 6.52 0.41 -0.17
CA MET A 175 6.23 -0.69 -1.10
C MET A 175 7.27 -0.80 -2.21
N LEU A 176 7.77 0.34 -2.72
CA LEU A 176 8.81 0.36 -3.72
C LEU A 176 10.14 -0.16 -3.15
N PHE A 177 10.45 0.15 -1.90
CA PHE A 177 11.61 -0.43 -1.24
C PHE A 177 11.47 -1.95 -1.08
N TYR A 178 10.30 -2.45 -0.71
CA TYR A 178 10.05 -3.89 -0.66
C TYR A 178 10.19 -4.54 -2.04
N LEU A 179 9.69 -3.90 -3.09
CA LEU A 179 9.85 -4.39 -4.46
C LEU A 179 11.33 -4.42 -4.88
N TYR A 180 12.12 -3.42 -4.48
CA TYR A 180 13.56 -3.39 -4.67
C TYR A 180 14.28 -4.54 -3.94
N VAL A 181 13.89 -4.83 -2.69
CA VAL A 181 14.45 -5.96 -1.94
C VAL A 181 14.16 -7.28 -2.64
N LEU A 182 12.91 -7.50 -3.07
CA LEU A 182 12.55 -8.70 -3.83
C LEU A 182 13.30 -8.80 -5.16
N SER A 183 13.60 -7.66 -5.81
CA SER A 183 14.38 -7.69 -7.05
C SER A 183 15.86 -8.05 -6.84
N GLN A 184 16.36 -8.06 -5.61
CA GLN A 184 17.69 -8.59 -5.29
C GLN A 184 17.69 -10.12 -5.14
N GLU A 185 16.52 -10.77 -5.09
CA GLU A 185 16.36 -12.23 -5.06
C GLU A 185 16.21 -12.81 -6.50
N ASP A 186 16.89 -12.23 -7.50
CA ASP A 186 16.83 -12.62 -8.93
C ASP A 186 15.45 -12.53 -9.60
N LYS A 187 14.54 -11.71 -9.05
CA LYS A 187 13.19 -11.48 -9.59
C LYS A 187 13.08 -10.16 -10.34
N ASN A 188 12.29 -10.13 -11.40
CA ASN A 188 12.03 -8.91 -12.16
C ASN A 188 10.88 -8.12 -11.50
N PRO A 189 11.09 -6.85 -11.11
CA PRO A 189 10.05 -6.08 -10.43
C PRO A 189 8.93 -5.69 -11.41
N TYR A 190 7.74 -6.28 -11.26
CA TYR A 190 6.56 -5.92 -12.05
C TYR A 190 5.86 -4.69 -11.48
N GLY A 191 5.56 -4.67 -10.18
CA GLY A 191 4.82 -3.54 -9.62
C GLY A 191 4.41 -3.65 -8.17
N VAL A 192 3.79 -2.58 -7.70
CA VAL A 192 3.26 -2.42 -6.35
C VAL A 192 1.82 -1.92 -6.44
N LEU A 193 0.91 -2.56 -5.72
CA LEU A 193 -0.53 -2.30 -5.78
C LEU A 193 -1.12 -2.17 -4.37
N TYR A 194 -1.86 -1.10 -4.13
CA TYR A 194 -2.71 -0.98 -2.95
C TYR A 194 -4.12 -1.47 -3.29
N PHE A 195 -4.64 -2.40 -2.51
CA PHE A 195 -6.03 -2.86 -2.61
C PHE A 195 -6.89 -2.14 -1.56
N PRO A 196 -7.81 -1.23 -1.97
CA PRO A 196 -8.62 -0.47 -1.04
C PRO A 196 -9.86 -1.27 -0.58
N MET A 197 -10.00 -1.44 0.73
CA MET A 197 -11.12 -2.12 1.38
C MET A 197 -12.10 -1.11 1.96
N LEU A 198 -12.88 -0.49 1.08
CA LEU A 198 -13.80 0.58 1.44
C LEU A 198 -15.26 0.14 1.40
N ASP A 199 -16.05 0.66 2.33
CA ASP A 199 -17.51 0.70 2.18
C ASP A 199 -17.93 2.09 1.71
N LYS A 200 -17.75 2.36 0.41
CA LYS A 200 -18.20 3.61 -0.20
C LYS A 200 -19.67 3.47 -0.60
N LYS A 201 -20.49 4.45 -0.24
CA LYS A 201 -21.86 4.55 -0.76
C LYS A 201 -21.76 4.88 -2.24
N VAL A 202 -22.46 4.10 -3.06
CA VAL A 202 -22.60 4.31 -4.49
C VAL A 202 -24.00 4.86 -4.73
N GLU A 203 -24.11 5.93 -5.49
CA GLU A 203 -25.40 6.42 -5.99
C GLU A 203 -25.84 5.56 -7.18
N ILE A 204 -27.08 5.10 -7.16
CA ILE A 204 -27.63 4.14 -8.13
C ILE A 204 -28.70 4.87 -8.95
N ASN A 205 -28.66 4.65 -10.26
CA ASN A 205 -29.81 4.84 -11.14
C ASN A 205 -30.32 3.43 -11.44
N ASP A 206 -31.49 3.09 -10.88
CA ASP A 206 -32.38 1.89 -10.97
C ASP A 206 -31.88 0.46 -11.31
N ASP A 207 -30.72 0.21 -11.93
CA ASP A 207 -30.28 -1.13 -12.36
C ASP A 207 -29.27 -1.83 -11.42
N ILE A 208 -29.44 -3.15 -11.23
CA ILE A 208 -28.64 -3.99 -10.30
C ILE A 208 -27.25 -4.34 -10.87
N GLU A 209 -27.12 -4.60 -12.17
CA GLU A 209 -25.80 -4.85 -12.81
C GLU A 209 -24.88 -3.62 -12.66
N ASP A 210 -25.47 -2.45 -12.84
CA ASP A 210 -24.87 -1.14 -12.60
C ASP A 210 -24.29 -0.99 -11.18
N LEU A 211 -24.90 -1.67 -10.18
CA LEU A 211 -24.44 -1.62 -8.79
C LEU A 211 -23.18 -2.45 -8.57
N GLU A 212 -23.10 -3.66 -9.11
CA GLU A 212 -21.92 -4.53 -8.92
C GLU A 212 -20.68 -3.94 -9.59
N GLU A 213 -20.85 -3.39 -10.79
CA GLU A 213 -19.78 -2.68 -11.51
C GLU A 213 -19.32 -1.44 -10.74
N LYS A 214 -20.24 -0.56 -10.36
CA LYS A 214 -19.89 0.64 -9.57
C LYS A 214 -19.25 0.30 -8.22
N LEU A 215 -19.66 -0.80 -7.57
CA LEU A 215 -19.02 -1.27 -6.35
C LEU A 215 -17.58 -1.75 -6.62
N ARG A 216 -17.35 -2.47 -7.71
CA ARG A 216 -16.02 -2.92 -8.13
C ARG A 216 -15.10 -1.73 -8.39
N GLU A 217 -15.58 -0.67 -9.02
CA GLU A 217 -14.83 0.58 -9.23
C GLU A 217 -14.28 1.17 -7.91
N THR A 218 -15.01 1.02 -6.80
CA THR A 218 -14.55 1.55 -5.49
C THR A 218 -13.40 0.77 -4.87
N MET A 219 -13.14 -0.46 -5.35
CA MET A 219 -12.12 -1.39 -4.84
C MET A 219 -11.02 -1.69 -5.88
N LYS A 220 -10.93 -0.92 -6.97
CA LYS A 220 -9.82 -1.05 -7.93
C LYS A 220 -8.48 -0.81 -7.25
N MET A 221 -7.52 -1.68 -7.54
CA MET A 221 -6.16 -1.55 -7.08
C MET A 221 -5.49 -0.32 -7.70
N ASN A 222 -4.74 0.40 -6.87
CA ASN A 222 -4.03 1.61 -7.25
C ASN A 222 -2.53 1.39 -7.06
N GLY A 223 -1.71 1.76 -8.04
CA GLY A 223 -0.27 1.52 -7.92
C GLY A 223 0.55 1.90 -9.14
N ILE A 224 1.79 1.42 -9.16
CA ILE A 224 2.73 1.56 -10.28
C ILE A 224 3.20 0.17 -10.67
N PHE A 225 3.13 -0.14 -11.96
CA PHE A 225 3.59 -1.41 -12.52
C PHE A 225 4.25 -1.22 -13.88
N LEU A 226 4.80 -2.28 -14.47
CA LEU A 226 5.49 -2.18 -15.76
C LEU A 226 4.51 -1.87 -16.90
N ASP A 227 4.92 -0.98 -17.81
CA ASP A 227 4.30 -0.79 -19.12
C ASP A 227 4.65 -1.97 -20.03
N ASP A 228 4.05 -3.12 -19.75
CA ASP A 228 4.17 -4.35 -20.51
C ASP A 228 2.79 -4.98 -20.69
N LEU A 229 2.28 -4.92 -21.92
CA LEU A 229 0.96 -5.44 -22.26
C LEU A 229 0.83 -6.94 -21.99
N SER A 230 1.91 -7.71 -22.17
CA SER A 230 1.89 -9.16 -21.96
C SER A 230 1.76 -9.51 -20.48
N LEU A 231 2.40 -8.73 -19.60
CA LEU A 231 2.29 -8.88 -18.15
C LEU A 231 0.97 -8.34 -17.62
N LEU A 232 0.44 -7.26 -18.19
CA LEU A 232 -0.91 -6.78 -17.85
C LEU A 232 -1.97 -7.83 -18.22
N LYS A 233 -1.86 -8.46 -19.39
CA LYS A 233 -2.70 -9.59 -19.78
C LYS A 233 -2.47 -10.81 -18.90
N ALA A 234 -1.28 -11.01 -18.35
CA ALA A 234 -1.06 -12.06 -17.35
C ALA A 234 -1.69 -11.72 -15.99
N PHE A 235 -1.81 -10.43 -15.65
CA PHE A 235 -2.51 -9.97 -14.46
C PHE A 235 -4.04 -10.12 -14.58
N GLU A 236 -4.59 -9.84 -15.77
CA GLU A 236 -6.01 -9.96 -16.12
C GLU A 236 -6.14 -10.49 -17.56
N ASN A 237 -6.34 -11.81 -17.69
CA ASN A 237 -6.35 -12.54 -18.96
C ASN A 237 -7.47 -12.09 -19.91
N ASP A 238 -8.57 -11.60 -19.35
CA ASP A 238 -9.78 -11.16 -20.06
C ASP A 238 -9.87 -9.63 -20.18
N ILE A 239 -8.77 -8.91 -19.94
CA ILE A 239 -8.72 -7.46 -20.16
C ILE A 239 -8.90 -7.12 -21.64
N ASP A 240 -9.79 -6.17 -21.91
CA ASP A 240 -10.00 -5.60 -23.24
C ASP A 240 -9.41 -4.19 -23.31
N SER A 241 -10.22 -3.16 -23.02
CA SER A 241 -9.79 -1.76 -23.05
C SER A 241 -9.49 -1.19 -21.65
N TYR A 242 -10.21 -1.65 -20.63
CA TYR A 242 -10.08 -1.18 -19.25
C TYR A 242 -9.99 -2.37 -18.30
N SER A 243 -9.11 -2.29 -17.31
CA SER A 243 -9.01 -3.30 -16.27
C SER A 243 -10.21 -3.23 -15.32
N LYS A 244 -10.72 -4.40 -14.93
CA LYS A 244 -11.77 -4.55 -13.90
C LYS A 244 -11.21 -4.43 -12.49
N TYR A 245 -9.90 -4.64 -12.32
CA TYR A 245 -9.27 -4.81 -11.00
C TYR A 245 -8.22 -3.74 -10.68
N THR A 246 -7.78 -2.96 -11.66
CA THR A 246 -6.82 -1.86 -11.49
C THR A 246 -7.30 -0.62 -12.26
N ASN A 247 -6.60 0.51 -12.11
CA ASN A 247 -6.83 1.69 -12.95
C ASN A 247 -6.15 1.61 -14.33
N ALA A 248 -5.63 0.44 -14.72
CA ALA A 248 -5.00 0.26 -16.01
C ALA A 248 -6.01 0.38 -17.16
N SER A 249 -5.59 0.97 -18.26
CA SER A 249 -6.29 0.87 -19.55
C SER A 249 -5.30 0.57 -20.67
N ILE A 250 -5.82 0.03 -21.76
CA ILE A 250 -5.05 -0.28 -22.97
C ILE A 250 -5.46 0.71 -24.05
N LYS A 251 -4.48 1.41 -24.62
CA LYS A 251 -4.69 2.32 -25.74
C LYS A 251 -3.57 2.17 -26.75
N LYS A 252 -3.92 1.75 -27.98
CA LYS A 252 -2.96 1.48 -29.06
C LYS A 252 -1.83 0.54 -28.61
N ASP A 253 -2.20 -0.60 -28.00
CA ASP A 253 -1.29 -1.62 -27.47
C ASP A 253 -0.31 -1.16 -26.39
N LYS A 254 -0.56 -0.01 -25.77
CA LYS A 254 0.19 0.49 -24.62
C LYS A 254 -0.67 0.52 -23.37
N VAL A 255 -0.04 0.30 -22.22
CA VAL A 255 -0.67 0.48 -20.93
C VAL A 255 -0.79 1.98 -20.63
N SER A 256 -1.81 2.38 -19.88
CA SER A 256 -1.98 3.76 -19.42
C SER A 256 -0.74 4.29 -18.70
N GLU A 257 -0.19 5.40 -19.21
CA GLU A 257 1.07 5.99 -18.74
C GLU A 257 1.03 6.51 -17.29
N GLU A 258 -0.16 6.83 -16.77
CA GLU A 258 -0.33 7.39 -15.42
C GLU A 258 0.04 6.40 -14.30
N CYS A 259 -0.21 5.11 -14.53
CA CYS A 259 0.01 4.04 -13.55
C CYS A 259 1.09 3.04 -13.97
N SER A 260 1.80 3.30 -15.07
CA SER A 260 2.80 2.40 -15.62
C SER A 260 4.16 3.07 -15.81
N VAL A 261 5.23 2.28 -15.74
CA VAL A 261 6.61 2.70 -15.97
C VAL A 261 7.32 1.68 -16.86
N THR A 262 8.22 2.12 -17.73
CA THR A 262 9.08 1.22 -18.49
C THR A 262 10.03 0.46 -17.55
N ASN A 263 10.71 -0.57 -18.05
CA ASN A 263 11.70 -1.32 -17.25
C ASN A 263 12.85 -0.42 -16.75
N ASP A 264 13.34 0.49 -17.60
CA ASP A 264 14.40 1.44 -17.23
C ASP A 264 13.90 2.47 -16.20
N GLU A 265 12.70 3.00 -16.40
CA GLU A 265 12.03 3.87 -15.42
C GLU A 265 11.83 3.17 -14.07
N MET A 266 11.41 1.90 -14.04
CA MET A 266 11.29 1.12 -12.82
C MET A 266 12.64 1.00 -12.10
N LYS A 267 13.72 0.66 -12.82
CA LYS A 267 15.08 0.60 -12.24
C LYS A 267 15.51 1.94 -11.65
N LYS A 268 15.29 3.04 -12.38
CA LYS A 268 15.61 4.39 -11.92
C LYS A 268 14.78 4.77 -10.69
N LEU A 269 13.50 4.43 -10.67
CA LEU A 269 12.56 4.67 -9.57
C LEU A 269 13.01 3.92 -8.30
N LEU A 270 13.28 2.62 -8.40
CA LEU A 270 13.74 1.80 -7.28
C LEU A 270 15.09 2.30 -6.75
N LYS A 271 16.04 2.63 -7.63
CA LYS A 271 17.31 3.25 -7.23
C LYS A 271 17.09 4.56 -6.48
N LYS A 272 16.21 5.44 -6.97
CA LYS A 272 15.89 6.71 -6.30
C LYS A 272 15.33 6.48 -4.89
N VAL A 273 14.48 5.48 -4.71
CA VAL A 273 13.93 5.12 -3.39
C VAL A 273 15.05 4.69 -2.44
N VAL A 274 15.98 3.85 -2.89
CA VAL A 274 17.14 3.43 -2.10
C VAL A 274 18.03 4.63 -1.76
N ASP A 275 18.30 5.51 -2.72
CA ASP A 275 19.11 6.71 -2.49
C ASP A 275 18.47 7.64 -1.43
N ILE A 276 17.15 7.82 -1.46
CA ILE A 276 16.42 8.57 -0.44
C ILE A 276 16.58 7.90 0.93
N ILE A 277 16.41 6.57 1.01
CA ILE A 277 16.55 5.84 2.27
C ILE A 277 17.97 6.01 2.81
N ARG A 278 18.98 5.77 1.99
CA ARG A 278 20.40 5.93 2.34
C ARG A 278 20.72 7.33 2.87
N GLU A 279 20.35 8.37 2.12
CA GLU A 279 20.59 9.76 2.53
C GLU A 279 19.96 10.08 3.89
N ASN A 280 18.73 9.62 4.12
CA ASN A 280 18.03 9.88 5.37
C ASN A 280 18.60 9.07 6.53
N THR A 281 19.03 7.84 6.30
CA THR A 281 19.66 7.03 7.35
C THR A 281 21.02 7.57 7.76
N HIS A 282 21.84 8.06 6.82
CA HIS A 282 23.09 8.74 7.18
C HIS A 282 22.84 9.95 8.08
N LYS A 283 21.90 10.83 7.72
CA LYS A 283 21.53 11.97 8.58
C LYS A 283 21.04 11.52 9.96
N MET A 284 20.33 10.40 10.04
CA MET A 284 19.92 9.82 11.33
C MET A 284 21.12 9.36 12.15
N LEU A 285 22.08 8.67 11.54
CA LEU A 285 23.30 8.18 12.19
C LEU A 285 24.23 9.33 12.63
N ASP A 286 24.26 10.42 11.86
CA ASP A 286 24.96 11.66 12.21
C ASP A 286 24.31 12.41 13.39
N GLY A 287 23.20 11.90 13.92
CA GLY A 287 22.50 12.50 15.06
C GLY A 287 21.69 13.74 14.71
N ASN A 288 21.30 13.92 13.45
CA ASN A 288 20.45 15.05 13.07
C ASN A 288 19.03 14.87 13.64
N ILE A 289 18.76 15.65 14.68
CA ILE A 289 17.45 15.72 15.33
C ILE A 289 16.79 17.10 15.19
N ILE A 290 17.34 17.99 14.36
CA ILE A 290 16.86 19.37 14.24
C ILE A 290 15.39 19.36 13.79
N PRO A 291 14.50 20.14 14.45
CA PRO A 291 13.12 20.28 14.00
C PRO A 291 13.06 20.87 12.59
N SER A 292 12.73 20.03 11.61
CA SER A 292 12.56 20.45 10.21
C SER A 292 11.34 19.77 9.61
N PRO A 293 10.13 20.33 9.81
CA PRO A 293 8.89 19.74 9.33
C PRO A 293 8.72 19.91 7.82
N MET A 294 8.21 18.87 7.18
CA MET A 294 7.84 18.88 5.77
C MET A 294 6.49 19.58 5.57
N GLY A 295 6.52 20.92 5.58
CA GLY A 295 5.36 21.79 5.48
C GLY A 295 4.48 21.82 6.73
N ASP A 296 3.49 22.72 6.73
CA ASP A 296 2.66 23.00 7.91
C ASP A 296 1.77 21.81 8.32
N SER A 297 1.30 21.03 7.35
CA SER A 297 0.44 19.87 7.60
C SER A 297 1.11 18.80 8.47
N THR A 298 2.45 18.71 8.43
CA THR A 298 3.22 17.81 9.30
C THR A 298 3.05 18.16 10.77
N CYS A 299 2.91 19.44 11.11
CA CYS A 299 2.78 19.91 12.49
C CYS A 299 1.35 19.83 13.04
N VAL A 300 0.32 19.82 12.16
CA VAL A 300 -1.10 19.83 12.56
C VAL A 300 -1.45 18.66 13.49
N TYR A 301 -0.96 17.47 13.17
CA TYR A 301 -1.21 16.24 13.92
C TYR A 301 0.03 15.75 14.69
N CYS A 302 1.00 16.63 14.94
CA CYS A 302 2.22 16.27 15.66
C CYS A 302 2.01 16.40 17.17
N ASP A 303 2.09 15.28 17.89
CA ASP A 303 2.01 15.24 19.35
C ASP A 303 3.18 15.97 20.06
N TYR A 304 4.28 16.20 19.35
CA TYR A 304 5.52 16.77 19.89
C TYR A 304 5.72 18.25 19.59
N LYS A 305 4.70 18.93 19.02
CA LYS A 305 4.79 20.36 18.68
C LYS A 305 5.14 21.25 19.88
N ASN A 306 4.67 20.90 21.08
CA ASN A 306 4.93 21.64 22.32
C ASN A 306 6.34 21.35 22.89
N ILE A 307 7.01 20.30 22.42
CA ILE A 307 8.35 19.91 22.86
C ILE A 307 9.40 20.50 21.92
N CYS A 308 9.17 20.44 20.60
CA CYS A 308 10.16 20.86 19.62
C CYS A 308 10.39 22.37 19.58
N LYS A 309 9.41 23.18 20.03
CA LYS A 309 9.44 24.65 20.00
C LYS A 309 9.92 25.21 18.65
N PHE A 310 9.50 24.55 17.56
CA PHE A 310 9.87 24.96 16.22
C PHE A 310 9.36 26.38 15.93
N ASP A 311 10.27 27.26 15.55
CA ASP A 311 10.04 28.65 15.23
C ASP A 311 11.02 29.05 14.11
N GLU A 312 10.49 29.48 12.97
CA GLU A 312 11.27 29.86 11.78
C GLU A 312 12.09 31.15 11.99
N SER A 313 11.86 31.89 13.07
CA SER A 313 12.70 33.03 13.45
C SER A 313 14.03 32.64 14.10
N ILE A 314 14.17 31.37 14.52
CA ILE A 314 15.39 30.84 15.12
C ILE A 314 16.30 30.33 14.01
N GLU A 315 17.56 30.77 14.02
CA GLU A 315 18.56 30.32 13.04
C GLU A 315 18.73 28.79 13.06
N GLY A 316 18.72 28.17 11.88
CA GLY A 316 18.81 26.73 11.70
C GLY A 316 17.47 25.97 11.79
N PHE A 317 16.36 26.63 12.14
CA PHE A 317 15.03 26.01 12.19
C PHE A 317 14.28 26.30 10.89
N GLU A 318 14.43 25.41 9.91
CA GLU A 318 13.83 25.58 8.59
C GLU A 318 12.83 24.47 8.27
N LYS A 319 11.74 24.85 7.60
CA LYS A 319 10.84 23.87 6.98
C LYS A 319 11.55 23.17 5.83
N LYS A 320 11.33 21.86 5.71
CA LYS A 320 11.80 21.10 4.56
C LYS A 320 11.03 21.55 3.32
N LYS A 321 11.76 22.01 2.30
CA LYS A 321 11.17 22.38 1.00
C LYS A 321 10.52 21.14 0.37
N ILE A 322 9.25 21.27 0.03
CA ILE A 322 8.52 20.25 -0.71
C ILE A 322 8.64 20.59 -2.19
N GLU A 323 9.24 19.67 -2.92
CA GLU A 323 9.43 19.80 -4.35
C GLU A 323 8.13 19.46 -5.05
N LYS A 324 7.63 20.39 -5.86
CA LYS A 324 6.40 20.23 -6.63
C LYS A 324 6.75 19.86 -8.05
N LEU A 325 6.11 18.82 -8.55
CA LEU A 325 6.28 18.38 -9.93
C LEU A 325 5.29 19.10 -10.85
N ARG A 326 5.63 19.21 -12.14
CA ARG A 326 4.77 19.79 -13.17
C ARG A 326 3.40 19.09 -13.18
N PRO A 327 2.27 19.79 -12.92
CA PRO A 327 0.98 19.15 -12.67
C PRO A 327 0.47 18.22 -13.78
N ARG A 328 0.79 18.51 -15.05
CA ARG A 328 0.37 17.72 -16.23
C ARG A 328 1.46 16.80 -16.77
N ALA A 329 2.60 16.71 -16.10
CA ALA A 329 3.76 15.94 -16.54
C ALA A 329 4.52 15.33 -15.36
N LYS A 330 3.83 14.95 -14.28
CA LYS A 330 4.47 14.54 -13.02
C LYS A 330 5.47 13.39 -13.20
N LYS A 331 5.11 12.37 -13.99
CA LYS A 331 5.99 11.24 -14.29
C LYS A 331 7.25 11.69 -15.04
N GLN A 332 7.07 12.41 -16.15
CA GLN A 332 8.18 12.91 -16.97
C GLN A 332 9.10 13.84 -16.16
N ASP A 333 8.51 14.78 -15.41
CA ASP A 333 9.23 15.72 -14.55
C ASP A 333 9.98 15.04 -13.41
N PHE A 334 9.42 13.97 -12.86
CA PHE A 334 10.13 13.13 -11.90
C PHE A 334 11.39 12.53 -12.51
N PHE A 335 11.29 11.91 -13.69
CA PHE A 335 12.42 11.25 -14.33
C PHE A 335 13.50 12.24 -14.80
N GLU A 336 13.12 13.39 -15.37
CA GLU A 336 14.06 14.46 -15.74
C GLU A 336 14.84 14.96 -14.49
N LYS A 337 14.15 15.26 -13.39
CA LYS A 337 14.80 15.78 -12.16
C LYS A 337 15.73 14.78 -11.49
N ILE A 338 15.45 13.48 -11.54
CA ILE A 338 16.36 12.48 -10.95
C ILE A 338 17.58 12.20 -11.85
N GLU A 339 17.52 12.55 -13.14
CA GLU A 339 18.64 12.46 -14.07
C GLU A 339 19.56 13.69 -13.92
N GLU A 340 19.01 14.90 -13.87
CA GLU A 340 19.80 16.14 -13.65
C GLU A 340 20.65 16.08 -12.37
N LYS A 341 20.11 15.50 -11.29
CA LYS A 341 20.82 15.33 -10.02
C LYS A 341 21.95 14.29 -10.05
N ARG A 342 22.09 13.51 -11.12
CA ARG A 342 23.20 12.55 -11.27
C ARG A 342 24.37 13.13 -12.06
N GLU A 343 24.15 14.20 -12.82
CA GLU A 343 25.17 14.86 -13.63
C GLU A 343 25.93 15.97 -12.87
N VAL A 344 25.46 16.31 -11.66
CA VAL A 344 26.09 17.25 -10.70
C VAL A 344 26.62 16.46 -9.51
#